data_AF-A0A0Q9N1X8-F1
#
_entry.id   AF-A0A0Q9N1X8-F1
#
_cell.length_a   1.000
_cell.length_b   1.000
_cell.length_c   1.000
_cell.angle_alpha   90.00
_cell.angle_beta   90.00
_cell.angle_gamma   90.00
#
_symmetry.space_group_name_H-M   'P 1'
#
loop_
_entity.id
_entity.type
_entity.pdbx_description
1 polymer ?
#
loop_
_entity_poly.entity_id
_entity_poly.type
_entity_poly.pdbx_seq_one_letter_code
_entity_poly.pdbx_strand_id
1 'polypeptide(L)'
;MSGIIRVYKRDDEGVLHFREGWFDEDYSQFVMNYGVVGHQSKTEETDVADAAAVEGLMDAFAVQCAEDGFDEIPNEDQFWVVAQFALKTKEGTDRDRYLEEKAKDALISHLAWRGLGTVERSEFRDYKLNIVCLCPDVNKAVSAIKVCSRGEDLDFTKLSIGAAPFSEPDNFKLKHSPKPANSFSL
;
A
#
# COMPACT_ATOMS: atom_id res chain seq x y z
N MET A 1 -17.16 8.42 11.95
CA MET A 1 -15.99 8.03 11.15
C MET A 1 -16.17 6.55 10.86
N SER A 2 -16.68 6.22 9.68
CA SER A 2 -16.66 4.85 9.16
C SER A 2 -15.20 4.51 8.84
N GLY A 3 -14.51 3.88 9.80
CA GLY A 3 -13.14 3.42 9.60
C GLY A 3 -13.09 2.29 8.57
N ILE A 4 -11.93 2.09 7.95
CA ILE A 4 -11.64 0.87 7.20
C ILE A 4 -11.15 -0.20 8.19
N ILE A 5 -11.70 -1.41 8.09
CA ILE A 5 -11.15 -2.59 8.77
C ILE A 5 -10.25 -3.30 7.76
N ARG A 6 -8.99 -3.55 8.11
CA ARG A 6 -8.02 -4.26 7.26
C ARG A 6 -7.32 -5.34 8.07
N VAL A 7 -7.52 -6.58 7.65
CA VAL A 7 -7.04 -7.75 8.39
C VAL A 7 -6.40 -8.76 7.44
N TYR A 8 -5.53 -9.60 8.01
CA TYR A 8 -4.65 -10.51 7.29
C TYR A 8 -4.64 -11.89 7.93
N LYS A 9 -4.37 -12.89 7.10
CA LYS A 9 -4.17 -14.27 7.56
C LYS A 9 -3.16 -14.98 6.68
N ARG A 10 -2.29 -15.79 7.28
CA ARG A 10 -1.52 -16.79 6.54
C ARG A 10 -2.26 -18.12 6.54
N ASP A 11 -2.41 -18.72 5.38
CA ASP A 11 -2.91 -20.09 5.28
C ASP A 11 -1.83 -21.12 5.63
N ASP A 12 -2.18 -22.42 5.55
CA ASP A 12 -1.30 -23.53 5.88
C ASP A 12 -0.09 -23.64 4.94
N GLU A 13 -0.15 -23.02 3.76
CA GLU A 13 0.96 -22.93 2.81
C GLU A 13 1.83 -21.68 3.03
N GLY A 14 1.50 -20.85 4.04
CA GLY A 14 2.19 -19.61 4.37
C GLY A 14 1.82 -18.43 3.46
N VAL A 15 0.82 -18.59 2.59
CA VAL A 15 0.35 -17.55 1.68
C VAL A 15 -0.45 -16.53 2.47
N LEU A 16 -0.08 -15.25 2.33
CA LEU A 16 -0.76 -14.14 2.99
C LEU A 16 -2.00 -13.73 2.19
N HIS A 17 -3.15 -13.78 2.84
CA HIS A 17 -4.45 -13.28 2.38
C HIS A 17 -4.83 -12.02 3.15
N PHE A 18 -5.67 -11.19 2.55
CA PHE A 18 -6.22 -10.00 3.20
C PHE A 18 -7.73 -9.91 3.01
N ARG A 19 -8.38 -9.21 3.93
CA ARG A 19 -9.75 -8.74 3.83
C ARG A 19 -9.81 -7.29 4.30
N GLU A 20 -10.58 -6.50 3.58
CA GLU A 20 -10.84 -5.10 3.85
C GLU A 20 -12.34 -4.85 3.79
N GLY A 21 -12.86 -4.11 4.76
CA GLY A 21 -14.26 -3.70 4.84
C GLY A 21 -14.35 -2.20 5.10
N TRP A 22 -15.14 -1.48 4.31
CA TRP A 22 -15.45 -0.07 4.54
C TRP A 22 -16.86 0.27 4.07
N PHE A 23 -17.34 1.44 4.51
CA PHE A 23 -18.56 2.03 4.00
C PHE A 23 -18.22 3.13 3.00
N ASP A 24 -18.76 3.01 1.79
CA ASP A 24 -18.72 4.03 0.76
C ASP A 24 -19.95 4.93 0.90
N GLU A 25 -19.73 6.15 1.40
CA GLU A 25 -20.80 7.12 1.64
C GLU A 25 -21.40 7.66 0.33
N ASP A 26 -20.60 7.76 -0.74
CA ASP A 26 -21.02 8.32 -2.02
C ASP A 26 -22.04 7.39 -2.72
N TYR A 27 -21.84 6.08 -2.58
CA TYR A 27 -22.73 5.06 -3.14
C TYR A 27 -23.69 4.45 -2.12
N SER A 28 -23.56 4.80 -0.83
CA SER A 28 -24.32 4.18 0.27
C SER A 28 -24.18 2.65 0.30
N GLN A 29 -22.94 2.17 0.15
CA GLN A 29 -22.63 0.75 0.03
C GLN A 29 -21.61 0.30 1.07
N PHE A 30 -21.84 -0.87 1.67
CA PHE A 30 -20.79 -1.59 2.37
C PHE A 30 -19.98 -2.37 1.34
N VAL A 31 -18.66 -2.15 1.35
CA VAL A 31 -17.74 -2.74 0.39
C VAL A 31 -16.78 -3.68 1.11
N MET A 32 -16.69 -4.90 0.59
CA MET A 32 -15.74 -5.91 1.02
C MET A 32 -14.74 -6.19 -0.10
N ASN A 33 -13.45 -5.99 0.19
CA ASN A 33 -12.35 -6.22 -0.73
C ASN A 33 -11.43 -7.31 -0.16
N TYR A 34 -11.18 -8.38 -0.91
CA TYR A 34 -10.44 -9.53 -0.37
C TYR A 34 -9.65 -10.29 -1.43
N GLY A 35 -8.61 -11.00 -1.00
CA GLY A 35 -7.85 -11.89 -1.87
C GLY A 35 -6.46 -12.24 -1.33
N VAL A 36 -5.64 -12.79 -2.23
CA VAL A 36 -4.24 -13.09 -1.94
C VAL A 36 -3.44 -11.79 -2.02
N VAL A 37 -2.66 -11.48 -0.99
CA VAL A 37 -1.81 -10.28 -0.96
C VAL A 37 -0.86 -10.30 -2.16
N GLY A 38 -0.77 -9.18 -2.86
CA GLY A 38 0.03 -8.99 -4.07
C GLY A 38 -0.69 -9.33 -5.39
N HIS A 39 -1.88 -9.91 -5.35
CA HIS A 39 -2.71 -10.20 -6.51
C HIS A 39 -3.89 -9.23 -6.58
N GLN A 40 -4.43 -9.03 -7.79
CA GLN A 40 -5.67 -8.28 -7.95
C GLN A 40 -6.78 -8.95 -7.14
N SER A 41 -7.42 -8.17 -6.28
CA SER A 41 -8.45 -8.63 -5.37
C SER A 41 -9.82 -8.78 -6.03
N LYS A 42 -10.77 -9.32 -5.25
CA LYS A 42 -12.20 -9.34 -5.56
C LYS A 42 -12.92 -8.36 -4.65
N THR A 43 -13.99 -7.77 -5.17
CA THR A 43 -14.83 -6.81 -4.46
C THR A 43 -16.28 -7.28 -4.47
N GLU A 44 -16.93 -7.16 -3.32
CA GLU A 44 -18.36 -7.34 -3.15
C GLU A 44 -18.95 -6.09 -2.53
N GLU A 45 -20.07 -5.63 -3.08
CA GLU A 45 -20.75 -4.39 -2.71
C GLU A 45 -22.17 -4.73 -2.26
N THR A 46 -22.62 -4.15 -1.15
CA THR A 46 -23.95 -4.34 -0.60
C THR A 46 -24.58 -2.99 -0.32
N ASP A 47 -25.72 -2.69 -0.94
CA ASP A 47 -26.48 -1.46 -0.68
C ASP A 47 -26.95 -1.42 0.78
N VAL A 48 -26.82 -0.25 1.41
CA VAL A 48 -27.17 -0.06 2.81
C VAL A 48 -28.22 1.02 2.95
N ALA A 49 -29.28 0.72 3.70
CA ALA A 49 -30.44 1.61 3.82
C ALA A 49 -30.22 2.77 4.81
N ASP A 50 -29.45 2.55 5.88
CA ASP A 50 -29.19 3.54 6.92
C ASP A 50 -27.88 3.26 7.67
N ALA A 51 -27.47 4.21 8.50
CA ALA A 51 -26.22 4.12 9.26
C ALA A 51 -26.19 2.95 10.27
N ALA A 52 -27.34 2.53 10.81
CA ALA A 52 -27.38 1.42 11.76
C ALA A 52 -27.09 0.08 11.06
N ALA A 53 -27.55 -0.07 9.82
CA ALA A 53 -27.20 -1.21 8.98
C ALA A 53 -25.71 -1.23 8.61
N VAL A 54 -25.06 -0.06 8.44
CA VAL A 54 -23.60 0.03 8.22
C VAL A 54 -22.85 -0.51 9.43
N GLU A 55 -23.17 -0.03 10.63
CA GLU A 55 -22.52 -0.48 11.86
C GLU A 55 -22.67 -2.00 12.05
N GLY A 56 -23.89 -2.53 11.85
CA GLY A 56 -24.14 -3.97 11.95
C GLY A 56 -23.35 -4.80 10.93
N LEU A 57 -23.18 -4.33 9.70
CA LEU A 57 -22.38 -5.01 8.67
C LEU A 57 -20.89 -4.96 8.99
N MET A 58 -20.38 -3.82 9.45
CA MET A 58 -18.99 -3.66 9.88
C MET A 58 -18.65 -4.59 11.07
N ASP A 59 -19.52 -4.65 12.07
CA ASP A 59 -19.36 -5.53 13.24
C ASP A 59 -19.41 -7.00 12.84
N ALA A 60 -20.38 -7.39 12.01
CA ALA A 60 -20.49 -8.76 11.50
C ALA A 60 -19.24 -9.16 10.69
N PHE A 61 -18.73 -8.24 9.85
CA PHE A 61 -17.49 -8.46 9.11
C PHE A 61 -16.29 -8.66 10.03
N ALA A 62 -16.15 -7.84 11.08
CA ALA A 62 -15.08 -7.95 12.06
C ALA A 62 -15.11 -9.31 12.80
N VAL A 63 -16.30 -9.71 13.27
CA VAL A 63 -16.51 -11.00 13.96
C VAL A 63 -16.17 -12.17 13.03
N GLN A 64 -16.69 -12.17 11.80
CA GLN A 64 -16.41 -13.24 10.83
C GLN A 64 -14.91 -13.33 10.50
N CYS A 65 -14.24 -12.19 10.35
CA CYS A 65 -12.80 -12.17 10.11
C CYS A 65 -12.02 -12.80 11.28
N ALA A 66 -12.35 -12.42 12.52
CA ALA A 66 -11.71 -12.98 13.71
C ALA A 66 -11.96 -14.49 13.85
N GLU A 67 -13.19 -14.96 13.61
CA GLU A 67 -13.53 -16.39 13.60
C GLU A 67 -12.77 -17.18 12.52
N ASP A 68 -12.58 -16.56 11.35
CA ASP A 68 -11.79 -17.12 10.27
C ASP A 68 -10.28 -17.04 10.51
N GLY A 69 -9.84 -16.43 11.62
CA GLY A 69 -8.44 -16.29 12.00
C GLY A 69 -7.69 -15.19 11.26
N PHE A 70 -8.40 -14.17 10.74
CA PHE A 70 -7.81 -12.93 10.27
C PHE A 70 -7.62 -11.96 11.43
N ASP A 71 -6.51 -11.23 11.41
CA ASP A 71 -6.19 -10.22 12.42
C ASP A 71 -5.43 -9.05 11.78
N GLU A 72 -5.36 -7.92 12.47
CA GLU A 72 -4.51 -6.81 12.07
C GLU A 72 -3.03 -7.20 12.17
N ILE A 73 -2.18 -6.66 11.28
CA ILE A 73 -0.73 -6.80 11.42
C ILE A 73 -0.23 -5.58 12.21
N PRO A 74 0.33 -5.77 13.42
CA PRO A 74 0.93 -4.68 14.17
C PRO A 74 1.99 -3.96 13.33
N ASN A 75 2.10 -2.64 13.48
CA ASN A 75 3.06 -1.86 12.69
C ASN A 75 4.49 -2.41 12.81
N GLU A 76 4.89 -2.92 13.98
CA GLU A 76 6.20 -3.52 14.22
C GLU A 76 6.52 -4.75 13.35
N ASP A 77 5.50 -5.46 12.88
CA ASP A 77 5.62 -6.61 11.98
C ASP A 77 5.54 -6.21 10.49
N GLN A 78 5.35 -4.92 10.21
CA GLN A 78 5.31 -4.37 8.86
C GLN A 78 6.65 -3.78 8.43
N PHE A 79 6.71 -3.33 7.18
CA PHE A 79 7.93 -2.85 6.55
C PHE A 79 7.72 -1.49 5.89
N TRP A 80 8.70 -0.61 6.08
CA TRP A 80 8.86 0.56 5.24
C TRP A 80 9.32 0.12 3.86
N VAL A 81 8.60 0.51 2.82
CA VAL A 81 8.98 0.31 1.41
C VAL A 81 8.93 1.66 0.71
N VAL A 82 10.05 2.09 0.12
CA VAL A 82 10.18 3.43 -0.43
C VAL A 82 10.42 3.37 -1.93
N ALA A 83 9.49 3.93 -2.70
CA ALA A 83 9.69 4.24 -4.11
C ALA A 83 10.44 5.57 -4.24
N GLN A 84 11.67 5.52 -4.75
CA GLN A 84 12.53 6.68 -4.89
C GLN A 84 12.77 7.01 -6.37
N PHE A 85 12.41 8.21 -6.79
CA PHE A 85 12.63 8.69 -8.16
C PHE A 85 13.74 9.75 -8.17
N ALA A 86 14.77 9.53 -9.01
CA ALA A 86 15.83 10.52 -9.18
C ALA A 86 15.33 11.79 -9.89
N LEU A 87 15.66 12.95 -9.35
CA LEU A 87 15.29 14.27 -9.84
C LEU A 87 16.51 15.02 -10.39
N LYS A 88 16.25 16.11 -11.11
CA LYS A 88 17.32 17.01 -11.61
C LYS A 88 17.63 18.16 -10.66
N THR A 89 16.71 18.49 -9.76
CA THR A 89 16.80 19.60 -8.82
C THR A 89 16.71 19.08 -7.40
N LYS A 90 17.31 19.81 -6.45
CA LYS A 90 17.42 19.36 -5.05
C LYS A 90 16.05 19.30 -4.35
N GLU A 91 15.21 20.31 -4.59
CA GLU A 91 13.92 20.51 -3.91
C GLU A 91 12.72 20.14 -4.80
N GLY A 92 12.96 19.64 -6.02
CA GLY A 92 11.92 19.44 -7.02
C GLY A 92 11.52 20.72 -7.76
N THR A 93 10.82 20.55 -8.87
CA THR A 93 10.15 21.59 -9.67
C THR A 93 8.64 21.40 -9.61
N ASP A 94 7.84 22.33 -10.15
CA ASP A 94 6.38 22.15 -10.27
C ASP A 94 6.01 20.88 -11.04
N ARG A 95 6.84 20.51 -12.04
CA ARG A 95 6.69 19.24 -12.75
C ARG A 95 6.96 18.03 -11.85
N ASP A 96 7.90 18.13 -10.93
CA ASP A 96 8.20 17.04 -9.99
C ASP A 96 7.12 16.92 -8.91
N ARG A 97 6.44 18.02 -8.54
CA ARG A 97 5.23 17.98 -7.69
C ARG A 97 4.07 17.27 -8.38
N TYR A 98 3.88 17.52 -9.66
CA TYR A 98 2.90 16.75 -10.45
C TYR A 98 3.26 15.25 -10.50
N LEU A 99 4.55 14.92 -10.64
CA LEU A 99 5.01 13.53 -10.55
C LEU A 99 4.73 12.93 -9.17
N GLU A 100 4.94 13.67 -8.08
CA GLU A 100 4.62 13.25 -6.72
C GLU A 100 3.14 12.90 -6.58
N GLU A 101 2.24 13.81 -6.93
CA GLU A 101 0.78 13.58 -6.85
C GLU A 101 0.38 12.35 -7.67
N LYS A 102 0.80 12.31 -8.93
CA LYS A 102 0.53 11.17 -9.82
C LYS A 102 1.06 9.85 -9.25
N ALA A 103 2.29 9.84 -8.73
CA ALA A 103 2.90 8.64 -8.17
C ALA A 103 2.20 8.18 -6.88
N LYS A 104 1.77 9.11 -6.02
CA LYS A 104 1.02 8.79 -4.80
C LYS A 104 -0.32 8.17 -5.15
N ASP A 105 -1.11 8.81 -6.00
CA ASP A 105 -2.45 8.33 -6.36
C ASP A 105 -2.38 6.95 -7.03
N ALA A 106 -1.43 6.79 -7.95
CA ALA A 106 -1.13 5.52 -8.60
C ALA A 106 -0.79 4.42 -7.58
N LEU A 107 0.11 4.71 -6.63
CA LEU A 107 0.54 3.72 -5.64
C LEU A 107 -0.56 3.43 -4.60
N ILE A 108 -1.30 4.43 -4.13
CA ILE A 108 -2.44 4.28 -3.22
C ILE A 108 -3.44 3.31 -3.84
N SER A 109 -3.88 3.59 -5.07
CA SER A 109 -4.83 2.75 -5.79
C SER A 109 -4.26 1.35 -6.03
N HIS A 110 -3.04 1.24 -6.57
CA HIS A 110 -2.48 -0.05 -6.97
C HIS A 110 -2.22 -0.99 -5.78
N LEU A 111 -1.80 -0.46 -4.63
CA LEU A 111 -1.53 -1.24 -3.42
C LEU A 111 -2.81 -1.64 -2.68
N ALA A 112 -3.82 -0.77 -2.64
CA ALA A 112 -5.11 -1.04 -2.00
C ALA A 112 -5.80 -2.28 -2.60
N TRP A 113 -5.88 -2.36 -3.94
CA TRP A 113 -6.45 -3.51 -4.65
C TRP A 113 -5.63 -4.81 -4.58
N ARG A 114 -4.54 -4.82 -3.79
CA ARG A 114 -3.63 -5.95 -3.60
C ARG A 114 -3.36 -6.25 -2.13
N GLY A 115 -4.00 -5.53 -1.19
CA GLY A 115 -3.76 -5.67 0.25
C GLY A 115 -2.32 -5.37 0.65
N LEU A 116 -1.61 -4.51 -0.10
CA LEU A 116 -0.18 -4.24 0.10
C LEU A 116 0.10 -3.01 0.98
N GLY A 117 -0.88 -2.61 1.80
CA GLY A 117 -0.74 -1.54 2.77
C GLY A 117 -1.02 -0.14 2.19
N THR A 118 -0.35 0.87 2.72
CA THR A 118 -0.70 2.29 2.55
C THR A 118 0.50 3.14 2.14
N VAL A 119 0.23 4.27 1.49
CA VAL A 119 1.20 5.34 1.30
C VAL A 119 1.10 6.30 2.49
N GLU A 120 2.15 6.38 3.28
CA GLU A 120 2.16 7.15 4.54
C GLU A 120 2.58 8.60 4.32
N ARG A 121 3.60 8.81 3.46
CA ARG A 121 4.13 10.14 3.18
C ARG A 121 4.90 10.19 1.87
N SER A 122 5.15 11.41 1.42
CA SER A 122 6.05 11.73 0.32
C SER A 122 7.01 12.84 0.73
N GLU A 123 8.23 12.82 0.21
CA GLU A 123 9.26 13.82 0.53
C GLU A 123 10.21 14.08 -0.65
N PHE A 124 10.50 15.36 -0.90
CA PHE A 124 11.64 15.77 -1.72
C PHE A 124 12.88 15.92 -0.87
N ARG A 125 13.94 15.18 -1.19
CA ARG A 125 15.21 15.25 -0.47
C ARG A 125 16.37 14.95 -1.41
N ASP A 126 17.42 15.78 -1.36
CA ASP A 126 18.70 15.53 -2.03
C ASP A 126 18.59 14.96 -3.46
N TYR A 127 17.84 15.67 -4.31
CA TYR A 127 17.61 15.30 -5.72
C TYR A 127 16.79 14.03 -5.91
N LYS A 128 15.92 13.70 -4.95
CA LYS A 128 15.07 12.52 -4.98
C LYS A 128 13.65 12.86 -4.52
N LEU A 129 12.67 12.22 -5.14
CA LEU A 129 11.32 12.10 -4.63
C LEU A 129 11.18 10.74 -3.96
N ASN A 130 10.86 10.72 -2.67
CA ASN A 130 10.64 9.52 -1.88
C ASN A 130 9.14 9.36 -1.61
N ILE A 131 8.53 8.28 -2.07
CA ILE A 131 7.17 7.86 -1.69
C ILE A 131 7.30 6.71 -0.70
N VAL A 132 6.91 6.93 0.55
CA VAL A 132 7.10 5.99 1.65
C VAL A 132 5.79 5.25 1.91
N CYS A 133 5.84 3.93 1.76
CA CYS A 133 4.73 3.03 2.01
C CYS A 133 4.99 2.20 3.27
N LEU A 134 3.92 1.84 3.98
CA LEU A 134 3.92 0.82 5.02
C LEU A 134 3.25 -0.43 4.44
N CYS A 135 3.99 -1.54 4.40
CA CYS A 135 3.57 -2.75 3.68
C CYS A 135 3.72 -4.01 4.54
N PRO A 136 2.80 -4.99 4.44
CA PRO A 136 2.88 -6.26 5.16
C PRO A 136 3.86 -7.26 4.53
N ASP A 137 4.26 -7.07 3.27
CA ASP A 137 5.19 -7.94 2.55
C ASP A 137 6.09 -7.13 1.60
N VAL A 138 7.40 -7.13 1.88
CA VAL A 138 8.40 -6.37 1.11
C VAL A 138 8.49 -6.83 -0.34
N ASN A 139 8.55 -8.14 -0.59
CA ASN A 139 8.85 -8.65 -1.93
C ASN A 139 7.66 -8.43 -2.87
N LYS A 140 6.45 -8.62 -2.34
CA LYS A 140 5.22 -8.35 -3.08
C LYS A 140 5.04 -6.85 -3.31
N ALA A 141 5.31 -6.00 -2.31
CA ALA A 141 5.25 -4.54 -2.46
C ALA A 141 6.25 -4.03 -3.52
N VAL A 142 7.52 -4.47 -3.47
CA VAL A 142 8.53 -4.13 -4.48
C VAL A 142 8.08 -4.53 -5.88
N SER A 143 7.48 -5.72 -6.03
CA SER A 143 6.98 -6.19 -7.32
C SER A 143 5.81 -5.35 -7.82
N ALA A 144 4.86 -5.01 -6.95
CA ALA A 144 3.71 -4.16 -7.27
C ALA A 144 4.13 -2.74 -7.65
N ILE A 145 5.05 -2.12 -6.90
CA ILE A 145 5.59 -0.79 -7.23
C ILE A 145 6.21 -0.81 -8.62
N LYS A 146 7.01 -1.83 -8.96
CA LYS A 146 7.62 -1.96 -10.29
C LYS A 146 6.59 -2.12 -11.41
N VAL A 147 5.45 -2.76 -11.15
CA VAL A 147 4.37 -2.92 -12.13
C VAL A 147 3.63 -1.59 -12.28
N CYS A 148 3.21 -0.99 -11.16
CA CYS A 148 2.55 0.31 -11.11
C CYS A 148 3.36 1.39 -11.83
N SER A 149 4.65 1.55 -11.50
CA SER A 149 5.50 2.58 -12.12
C SER A 149 5.69 2.42 -13.62
N ARG A 150 5.55 1.20 -14.16
CA ARG A 150 5.57 0.98 -15.61
C ARG A 150 4.21 1.25 -16.25
N GLY A 151 3.12 0.81 -15.62
CA GLY A 151 1.77 1.01 -16.12
C GLY A 151 1.36 2.48 -16.15
N GLU A 152 1.80 3.25 -15.15
CA GLU A 152 1.44 4.66 -14.95
C GLU A 152 2.48 5.64 -15.49
N ASP A 153 3.52 5.17 -16.20
CA ASP A 153 4.60 6.00 -16.75
C ASP A 153 5.23 6.95 -15.71
N LEU A 154 5.67 6.39 -14.57
CA LEU A 154 6.28 7.13 -13.45
C LEU A 154 7.82 7.21 -13.58
N ASP A 155 8.37 7.28 -14.79
CA ASP A 155 9.83 7.27 -15.01
C ASP A 155 10.53 6.04 -14.39
N PHE A 156 10.09 4.82 -14.75
CA PHE A 156 10.66 3.55 -14.25
C PHE A 156 12.20 3.47 -14.36
N THR A 157 12.81 4.16 -15.33
CA THR A 157 14.27 4.22 -15.52
C THR A 157 15.01 5.01 -14.44
N LYS A 158 14.29 5.73 -13.57
CA LYS A 158 14.81 6.49 -12.43
C LYS A 158 14.38 5.92 -11.08
N LEU A 159 13.59 4.85 -11.08
CA LEU A 159 13.02 4.25 -9.88
C LEU A 159 14.05 3.37 -9.18
N SER A 160 14.40 3.71 -7.95
CA SER A 160 15.01 2.80 -6.98
C SER A 160 14.00 2.46 -5.89
N ILE A 161 14.09 1.26 -5.33
CA ILE A 161 13.22 0.82 -4.23
C ILE A 161 14.08 0.37 -3.07
N GLY A 162 13.86 0.97 -1.91
CA GLY A 162 14.45 0.57 -0.63
C GLY A 162 13.40 -0.07 0.27
N ALA A 163 13.82 -0.96 1.17
CA ALA A 163 12.95 -1.46 2.22
C ALA A 163 13.68 -1.63 3.56
N ALA A 164 12.98 -1.37 4.66
CA ALA A 164 13.45 -1.53 6.02
C ALA A 164 12.33 -2.10 6.91
N PRO A 165 12.65 -2.85 7.98
CA PRO A 165 11.68 -3.15 9.03
C PRO A 165 11.08 -1.87 9.63
N PHE A 166 9.83 -1.92 10.10
CA PHE A 166 9.19 -0.76 10.73
C PHE A 166 10.02 -0.16 11.87
N SER A 167 10.62 -1.04 12.69
CA SER A 167 11.44 -0.72 13.85
C SER A 167 12.82 -0.15 13.53
N GLU A 168 13.27 -0.24 12.28
CA GLU A 168 14.59 0.24 11.84
C GLU A 168 14.46 1.21 10.65
N PRO A 169 13.77 2.36 10.80
CA PRO A 169 13.43 3.26 9.69
C PRO A 169 14.62 3.92 9.01
N ASP A 170 15.84 3.79 9.54
CA ASP A 170 17.07 4.30 8.93
C ASP A 170 17.89 3.22 8.20
N ASN A 171 17.51 1.93 8.32
CA ASN A 171 18.28 0.80 7.81
C ASN A 171 17.72 0.23 6.49
N PHE A 172 17.61 1.09 5.47
CA PHE A 172 17.08 0.69 4.18
C PHE A 172 18.04 -0.19 3.39
N LYS A 173 17.54 -1.38 3.00
CA LYS A 173 18.20 -2.28 2.04
C LYS A 173 17.67 -2.00 0.64
N LEU A 174 18.59 -1.83 -0.31
CA LEU A 174 18.25 -1.70 -1.72
C LEU A 174 17.57 -2.98 -2.24
N LYS A 175 16.39 -2.85 -2.83
CA LYS A 175 15.61 -3.94 -3.44
C LYS A 175 15.51 -3.84 -4.95
N HIS A 176 15.56 -2.62 -5.48
CA HIS A 176 15.59 -2.36 -6.91
C HIS A 176 16.38 -1.09 -7.20
N SER A 177 17.13 -1.08 -8.30
CA SER A 177 17.75 0.11 -8.85
C SER A 177 17.79 -0.02 -10.37
N PRO A 178 17.68 1.09 -11.14
CA PRO A 178 17.74 1.03 -12.59
C PRO A 178 19.17 0.91 -13.11
N LYS A 179 20.17 1.16 -12.24
CA LYS A 179 21.60 1.00 -12.50
C LYS A 179 22.23 0.15 -11.39
N PRO A 180 23.39 -0.49 -11.63
CA PRO A 180 24.11 -1.18 -10.57
C PRO A 180 24.43 -0.22 -9.40
N ALA A 181 23.89 -0.54 -8.23
CA ALA A 181 24.09 0.19 -6.99
C ALA A 181 24.08 -0.81 -5.84
N ASN A 182 24.85 -0.50 -4.78
CA ASN A 182 25.03 -1.40 -3.64
C ASN A 182 24.37 -0.88 -2.36
N SER A 183 23.80 0.33 -2.39
CA SER A 183 23.22 1.00 -1.22
C SER A 183 21.96 1.79 -1.60
N PHE A 184 21.11 2.02 -0.60
CA PHE A 184 19.95 2.90 -0.69
C PHE A 184 20.05 3.94 0.43
N SER A 185 19.72 5.19 0.13
CA SER A 185 19.62 6.26 1.12
C SER A 185 18.41 7.12 0.78
N LEU A 186 17.72 7.65 1.78
CA LEU A 186 16.69 8.68 1.58
C LEU A 186 17.29 10.00 1.10
#